data_AF-Q6P7F1-F1
#
_entry.id   AF-Q6P7F1-F1
#
_cell.length_a   1.000
_cell.length_b   1.000
_cell.length_c   1.000
_cell.angle_alpha   90.00
_cell.angle_beta   90.00
_cell.angle_gamma   90.00
#
_symmetry.space_group_name_H-M   'P 1'
#
loop_
_entity.id
_entity.type
_entity.pdbx_description
1 polymer ?
#
loop_
_entity_poly.entity_id
_entity_poly.type
_entity_poly.pdbx_seq_one_letter_code
_entity_poly.pdbx_strand_id
1 'polypeptide(L)'
;MRQSDRGAELTNEDRALPTPPDPENGLSGILRLLLQELSLFYSRDVNGLCLLYDLLHSPWLQALLKVYDCLQRFKEKKLVPDTTHAQILACEVLELLPKASGSPEIQELRQVLQAPHCKALLSAHDTVAQKDFEPLLPPLPDNIPDSEEAMRIVCLVKNQQPLGATIKRHEITGDILVARVIHGGLVERSGLLYAGDKLVEVNGVSVEGLDPEQVIHILAMSCGTIMFKVIPVSAPPVSSQKMVYVRAMIDYWPQEDPDIPCMDAGLPFLKGDILQIVDQNDALWWQARKISDLTICAGLIPSNHLLKRKQREFWWSQPYQPHTCLKSTRALSMEEEDSMKIDEKCVEADEETFESEELAEAKDEFVGDGQKFFIAGFRRSMRLCRRKSHFSQLHASLCCSCSCYSAVGAPYEEVVRYQRQPADKHRLIVLVGPSGVGVNELRRQLIGCNPSCFQSAVPHTTRFPKSYEMDGREYHYVSRETFESLMYGHKMLEYGEYKGHLYGTSVNAVHAVLDEGKICIMDLEPQDIQSARTRDLKPYVIFIKPPNTSSMRHSRKNAKITTDYYVDMKFKDEDLQEMEELAQKMESQFGQFFDHVIVNDNLQDACGQLLSAIQKAQEELQWVPEAWVSPDTES
;
A
#
# COMPACT_ATOMS: atom_id res chain seq x y z
N MET A 1 -47.87 -18.75 -32.40
CA MET A 1 -47.94 -17.27 -32.48
C MET A 1 -46.56 -16.78 -32.86
N ARG A 2 -46.42 -16.09 -34.00
CA ARG A 2 -45.13 -15.63 -34.55
C ARG A 2 -44.63 -14.42 -33.74
N GLN A 3 -43.47 -14.54 -33.12
CA GLN A 3 -42.59 -13.38 -32.88
C GLN A 3 -41.21 -13.75 -33.43
N SER A 4 -40.80 -12.96 -34.41
CA SER A 4 -39.63 -13.11 -35.24
C SER A 4 -38.53 -12.21 -34.68
N ASP A 5 -37.57 -12.78 -33.96
CA ASP A 5 -36.28 -12.13 -33.72
C ASP A 5 -35.37 -12.47 -34.89
N ARG A 6 -35.38 -11.58 -35.90
CA ARG A 6 -34.34 -11.52 -36.91
C ARG A 6 -33.11 -10.92 -36.24
N GLY A 7 -32.13 -11.77 -35.94
CA GLY A 7 -30.77 -11.34 -35.66
C GLY A 7 -30.25 -10.52 -36.84
N ALA A 8 -29.98 -9.25 -36.60
CA ALA A 8 -29.29 -8.39 -37.55
C ALA A 8 -27.80 -8.76 -37.53
N GLU A 9 -27.35 -9.42 -38.59
CA GLU A 9 -25.94 -9.60 -38.90
C GLU A 9 -25.30 -8.21 -39.05
N LEU A 10 -24.37 -7.89 -38.16
CA LEU A 10 -23.53 -6.69 -38.24
C LEU A 10 -22.58 -6.83 -39.43
N THR A 11 -22.91 -6.15 -40.54
CA THR A 11 -22.07 -6.03 -41.72
C THR A 11 -20.77 -5.28 -41.38
N ASN A 12 -19.66 -5.91 -41.72
CA ASN A 12 -18.29 -5.62 -41.30
C ASN A 12 -17.62 -4.49 -42.12
N GLU A 13 -18.32 -3.38 -42.41
CA GLU A 13 -17.80 -2.37 -43.36
C GLU A 13 -17.38 -1.01 -42.76
N ASP A 14 -17.63 -0.70 -41.48
CA ASP A 14 -17.25 0.62 -40.92
C ASP A 14 -16.02 0.61 -39.99
N ARG A 15 -14.99 -0.19 -40.30
CA ARG A 15 -13.65 -0.05 -39.69
C ARG A 15 -12.71 0.77 -40.57
N ALA A 16 -13.15 1.94 -41.03
CA ALA A 16 -12.23 2.96 -41.49
C ALA A 16 -11.67 3.67 -40.24
N LEU A 17 -10.38 3.42 -39.93
CA LEU A 17 -9.63 4.20 -38.94
C LEU A 17 -9.80 5.70 -39.23
N PRO A 18 -10.08 6.54 -38.23
CA PRO A 18 -10.15 7.98 -38.44
C PRO A 18 -8.80 8.47 -38.95
N THR A 19 -8.82 9.07 -40.15
CA THR A 19 -7.66 9.77 -40.72
C THR A 19 -7.10 10.76 -39.69
N PRO A 20 -5.77 10.90 -39.59
CA PRO A 20 -5.13 11.80 -38.66
C PRO A 20 -5.67 13.23 -38.87
N PRO A 21 -5.93 14.01 -37.80
CA PRO A 21 -6.41 15.38 -37.94
C PRO A 21 -5.37 16.16 -38.74
N ASP A 22 -5.78 16.71 -39.88
CA ASP A 22 -5.02 17.78 -40.52
C ASP A 22 -4.72 18.85 -39.46
N PRO A 23 -3.47 19.32 -39.36
CA PRO A 23 -3.05 20.31 -38.35
C PRO A 23 -3.77 21.67 -38.50
N GLU A 24 -4.56 21.87 -39.57
CA GLU A 24 -5.42 23.05 -39.73
C GLU A 24 -6.69 23.03 -38.86
N ASN A 25 -7.02 21.88 -38.25
CA ASN A 25 -8.11 21.78 -37.30
C ASN A 25 -7.62 22.25 -35.93
N GLY A 26 -7.94 23.49 -35.55
CA GLY A 26 -7.65 24.05 -34.24
C GLY A 26 -8.17 23.21 -33.06
N LEU A 27 -7.97 23.70 -31.83
CA LEU A 27 -8.33 22.99 -30.59
C LEU A 27 -9.79 22.50 -30.59
N SER A 28 -10.70 23.22 -31.25
CA SER A 28 -12.09 22.79 -31.43
C SER A 28 -12.22 21.50 -32.25
N GLY A 29 -11.39 21.31 -33.28
CA GLY A 29 -11.40 20.14 -34.15
C GLY A 29 -10.87 18.89 -33.44
N ILE A 30 -9.77 19.01 -32.69
CA ILE A 30 -9.23 17.91 -31.85
C ILE A 30 -10.29 17.45 -30.86
N LEU A 31 -10.95 18.39 -30.18
CA LEU A 31 -11.97 18.06 -29.19
C LEU A 31 -13.24 17.46 -29.82
N ARG A 32 -13.58 17.79 -31.07
CA ARG A 32 -14.67 17.10 -31.79
C ARG A 32 -14.34 15.65 -32.10
N LEU A 33 -13.10 15.35 -32.49
CA LEU A 33 -12.65 13.96 -32.71
C LEU A 33 -12.71 13.17 -31.40
N LEU A 34 -12.27 13.78 -30.31
CA LEU A 34 -12.34 13.21 -28.97
C LEU A 34 -13.80 12.97 -28.55
N LEU A 35 -14.71 13.91 -28.85
CA LEU A 35 -16.15 13.77 -28.65
C LEU A 35 -16.74 12.56 -29.41
N GLN A 36 -16.26 12.34 -30.63
CA GLN A 36 -16.66 11.22 -31.49
C GLN A 36 -16.20 9.89 -30.89
N GLU A 37 -14.96 9.81 -30.44
CA GLU A 37 -14.47 8.64 -29.71
C GLU A 37 -15.27 8.40 -28.43
N LEU A 38 -15.43 9.43 -27.59
CA LEU A 38 -16.20 9.31 -26.35
C LEU A 38 -17.64 8.86 -26.60
N SER A 39 -18.26 9.27 -27.72
CA SER A 39 -19.60 8.80 -28.07
C SER A 39 -19.67 7.29 -28.30
N LEU A 40 -18.61 6.68 -28.86
CA LEU A 40 -18.51 5.23 -29.05
C LEU A 40 -18.37 4.48 -27.71
N PHE A 41 -17.74 5.12 -26.72
CA PHE A 41 -17.56 4.56 -25.39
C PHE A 41 -18.69 4.92 -24.40
N TYR A 42 -19.45 5.99 -24.66
CA TYR A 42 -20.52 6.48 -23.78
C TYR A 42 -21.58 5.39 -23.54
N SER A 43 -21.86 4.56 -24.54
CA SER A 43 -22.77 3.41 -24.40
C SER A 43 -22.24 2.28 -23.52
N ARG A 44 -20.96 2.28 -23.10
CA ARG A 44 -20.34 1.22 -22.28
C ARG A 44 -20.32 1.52 -20.78
N ASP A 45 -20.96 2.58 -20.32
CA ASP A 45 -21.15 2.93 -18.89
C ASP A 45 -19.88 2.76 -18.04
N VAL A 46 -18.83 3.53 -18.38
CA VAL A 46 -17.60 3.58 -17.57
C VAL A 46 -17.65 4.82 -16.68
N ASN A 47 -17.35 4.62 -15.39
CA ASN A 47 -17.32 5.69 -14.40
C ASN A 47 -16.49 6.89 -14.87
N GLY A 48 -17.12 8.08 -14.87
CA GLY A 48 -16.50 9.36 -15.24
C GLY A 48 -16.62 9.74 -16.73
N LEU A 49 -16.85 8.79 -17.63
CA LEU A 49 -17.00 9.09 -19.06
C LEU A 49 -18.23 9.96 -19.34
N CYS A 50 -19.34 9.73 -18.63
CA CYS A 50 -20.56 10.53 -18.81
C CYS A 50 -20.31 12.01 -18.50
N LEU A 51 -19.65 12.29 -17.38
CA LEU A 51 -19.30 13.64 -16.94
C LEU A 51 -18.40 14.36 -17.95
N LEU A 52 -17.40 13.65 -18.47
CA LEU A 52 -16.48 14.20 -19.48
C LEU A 52 -17.21 14.47 -20.80
N TYR A 53 -18.06 13.54 -21.23
CA TYR A 53 -18.85 13.66 -22.45
C TYR A 53 -19.82 14.85 -22.38
N ASP A 54 -20.54 15.01 -21.26
CA ASP A 54 -21.49 16.10 -21.04
C ASP A 54 -20.79 17.47 -20.99
N LEU A 55 -19.63 17.55 -20.33
CA LEU A 55 -18.83 18.78 -20.28
C LEU A 55 -18.36 19.19 -21.67
N LEU A 56 -17.83 18.25 -22.46
CA LEU A 56 -17.32 18.52 -23.80
C LEU A 56 -18.45 18.83 -24.80
N HIS A 57 -19.66 18.31 -24.57
CA HIS A 57 -20.86 18.68 -25.33
C HIS A 57 -21.47 20.01 -24.90
N SER A 58 -21.03 20.60 -23.79
CA SER A 58 -21.65 21.80 -23.27
C SER A 58 -21.57 22.96 -24.29
N PRO A 59 -22.69 23.63 -24.59
CA PRO A 59 -22.73 24.68 -25.62
C PRO A 59 -21.77 25.85 -25.34
N TRP A 60 -21.56 26.17 -24.06
CA TRP A 60 -20.69 27.25 -23.64
C TRP A 60 -19.22 26.94 -23.92
N LEU A 61 -18.76 25.71 -23.65
CA LEU A 61 -17.37 25.31 -23.89
C LEU A 61 -17.09 25.26 -25.38
N GLN A 62 -18.01 24.71 -26.17
CA GLN A 62 -17.94 24.70 -27.63
C GLN A 62 -17.88 26.13 -28.21
N ALA A 63 -18.64 27.07 -27.64
CA ALA A 63 -18.55 28.48 -28.02
C ALA A 63 -17.20 29.10 -27.66
N LEU A 64 -16.69 28.84 -26.45
CA LEU A 64 -15.40 29.33 -25.98
C LEU A 64 -14.24 28.82 -26.86
N LEU A 65 -14.28 27.55 -27.24
CA LEU A 65 -13.28 26.93 -28.11
C LEU A 65 -13.30 27.54 -29.52
N LYS A 66 -14.48 27.85 -30.06
CA LYS A 66 -14.60 28.58 -31.34
C LYS A 66 -14.01 29.98 -31.23
N VAL A 67 -14.27 30.68 -30.13
CA VAL A 67 -13.67 32.00 -29.86
C VAL A 67 -12.15 31.88 -29.79
N TYR A 68 -11.64 30.88 -29.07
CA TYR A 68 -10.20 30.63 -28.97
C TYR A 68 -9.56 30.35 -30.34
N ASP A 69 -10.13 29.46 -31.15
CA ASP A 69 -9.62 29.15 -32.50
C ASP A 69 -9.64 30.38 -33.41
N CYS A 70 -10.69 31.22 -33.31
CA CYS A 70 -10.73 32.50 -34.00
C CYS A 70 -9.59 33.42 -33.55
N LEU A 71 -9.40 33.59 -32.24
CA LEU A 71 -8.35 34.43 -31.67
C LEU A 71 -6.95 33.92 -32.02
N GLN A 72 -6.72 32.61 -32.07
CA GLN A 72 -5.44 32.04 -32.46
C GLN A 72 -5.05 32.40 -33.90
N ARG A 73 -6.00 32.34 -34.84
CA ARG A 73 -5.76 32.77 -36.24
C ARG A 73 -5.37 34.24 -36.35
N PHE A 74 -5.85 35.09 -35.44
CA PHE A 74 -5.46 36.50 -35.38
C PHE A 74 -4.16 36.74 -34.61
N LYS A 75 -3.78 35.88 -33.67
CA LYS A 75 -2.55 36.04 -32.88
C LYS A 75 -1.29 36.05 -33.76
N GLU A 76 -1.29 35.29 -34.85
CA GLU A 76 -0.18 35.26 -35.82
C GLU A 76 -0.13 36.52 -36.70
N LYS A 77 -1.29 37.10 -37.00
CA LYS A 77 -1.40 38.38 -37.70
C LYS A 77 -1.28 39.49 -36.67
N LYS A 78 -0.07 39.91 -36.31
CA LYS A 78 0.15 41.13 -35.51
C LYS A 78 -0.50 42.33 -36.20
N LEU A 79 -1.77 42.60 -35.87
CA LEU A 79 -2.50 43.75 -36.36
C LEU A 79 -1.98 44.98 -35.61
N VAL A 80 -1.30 45.86 -36.33
CA VAL A 80 -0.88 47.17 -35.82
C VAL A 80 -1.87 48.19 -36.37
N PRO A 81 -2.52 49.00 -35.53
CA PRO A 81 -3.41 50.04 -36.01
C PRO A 81 -2.60 51.11 -36.77
N ASP A 82 -3.06 51.52 -37.95
CA ASP A 82 -2.40 52.57 -38.75
C ASP A 82 -2.46 53.94 -38.04
N THR A 83 -3.48 54.15 -37.22
CA THR A 83 -3.67 55.36 -36.41
C THR A 83 -4.31 54.99 -35.08
N THR A 84 -4.08 55.78 -34.04
CA THR A 84 -4.72 55.63 -32.73
C THR A 84 -5.81 56.69 -32.47
N HIS A 85 -6.09 57.54 -33.47
CA HIS A 85 -6.96 58.72 -33.33
C HIS A 85 -7.93 58.86 -34.51
N ALA A 86 -8.48 57.74 -34.99
CA ALA A 86 -9.36 57.71 -36.17
C ALA A 86 -10.65 58.53 -35.94
N GLN A 87 -11.15 58.59 -34.71
CA GLN A 87 -12.33 59.39 -34.37
C GLN A 87 -12.07 60.90 -34.53
N ILE A 88 -10.88 61.37 -34.12
CA ILE A 88 -10.51 62.79 -34.24
C ILE A 88 -10.38 63.16 -35.72
N LEU A 89 -9.71 62.32 -36.51
CA LEU A 89 -9.57 62.52 -37.96
C LEU A 89 -10.93 62.56 -38.67
N ALA A 90 -11.89 61.72 -38.26
CA ALA A 90 -13.24 61.75 -38.83
C ALA A 90 -13.98 63.07 -38.52
N CYS A 91 -13.78 63.65 -37.33
CA CYS A 91 -14.33 64.96 -36.99
C CYS A 91 -13.68 66.07 -37.83
N GLU A 92 -12.36 66.06 -38.02
CA GLU A 92 -11.65 67.03 -38.86
C GLU A 92 -12.13 66.98 -40.32
N VAL A 93 -12.31 65.77 -40.87
CA VAL A 93 -12.87 65.59 -42.22
C VAL A 93 -14.29 66.19 -42.29
N LEU A 94 -15.14 65.99 -41.29
CA LEU A 94 -16.48 66.57 -41.25
C LEU A 94 -16.51 68.10 -41.19
N GLU A 95 -15.48 68.73 -40.63
CA GLU A 95 -15.29 70.18 -40.62
C GLU A 95 -14.80 70.70 -41.97
N LEU A 96 -13.93 69.96 -42.64
CA LEU A 96 -13.42 70.30 -43.98
C LEU A 96 -14.47 70.12 -45.09
N LEU A 97 -15.41 69.18 -44.93
CA LEU A 97 -16.47 68.94 -45.91
C LEU A 97 -17.56 70.04 -45.85
N PRO A 98 -17.80 70.78 -46.96
CA PRO A 98 -18.80 71.84 -46.99
C PRO A 98 -20.19 71.36 -46.59
N LYS A 99 -20.87 72.09 -45.69
CA LYS A 99 -22.22 71.77 -45.21
C LYS A 99 -23.28 71.78 -46.33
N ALA A 100 -23.06 72.57 -47.37
CA ALA A 100 -23.97 72.78 -48.50
C ALA A 100 -23.27 72.47 -49.84
N SER A 101 -22.73 71.26 -49.98
CA SER A 101 -22.17 70.77 -51.23
C SER A 101 -23.27 70.18 -52.13
N GLY A 102 -23.18 70.44 -53.43
CA GLY A 102 -24.07 69.86 -54.45
C GLY A 102 -23.66 68.45 -54.91
N SER A 103 -22.51 67.94 -54.45
CA SER A 103 -22.05 66.59 -54.77
C SER A 103 -22.76 65.57 -53.88
N PRO A 104 -23.42 64.54 -54.46
CA PRO A 104 -24.06 63.49 -53.69
C PRO A 104 -23.06 62.67 -52.87
N GLU A 105 -21.83 62.50 -53.36
CA GLU A 105 -20.77 61.73 -52.70
C GLU A 105 -20.33 62.40 -51.38
N ILE A 106 -20.22 63.73 -51.36
CA ILE A 106 -19.89 64.46 -50.12
C ILE A 106 -21.01 64.34 -49.10
N GLN A 107 -22.27 64.39 -49.55
CA GLN A 107 -23.43 64.23 -48.67
C GLN A 107 -23.48 62.82 -48.08
N GLU A 108 -23.23 61.80 -48.88
CA GLU A 108 -23.15 60.40 -48.43
C GLU A 108 -22.02 60.20 -47.42
N LEU A 109 -20.80 60.65 -47.73
CA LEU A 109 -19.66 60.54 -46.83
C LEU A 109 -19.93 61.24 -45.49
N ARG A 110 -20.55 62.43 -45.54
CA ARG A 110 -20.94 63.17 -44.35
C ARG A 110 -21.98 62.40 -43.53
N GLN A 111 -22.98 61.80 -44.17
CA GLN A 111 -23.98 60.96 -43.49
C GLN A 111 -23.35 59.74 -42.84
N VAL A 112 -22.43 59.05 -43.53
CA VAL A 112 -21.72 57.87 -43.01
C VAL A 112 -20.86 58.24 -41.80
N LEU A 113 -20.00 59.26 -41.90
CA LEU A 113 -19.15 59.70 -40.79
C LEU A 113 -19.96 60.25 -39.61
N GLN A 114 -21.16 60.80 -39.86
CA GLN A 114 -22.06 61.27 -38.82
C GLN A 114 -22.90 60.16 -38.19
N ALA A 115 -23.01 58.99 -38.84
CA ALA A 115 -23.82 57.88 -38.37
C ALA A 115 -23.34 57.38 -36.99
N PRO A 116 -24.26 57.09 -36.07
CA PRO A 116 -23.91 56.69 -34.70
C PRO A 116 -23.06 55.41 -34.68
N HIS A 117 -23.33 54.46 -35.57
CA HIS A 117 -22.56 53.20 -35.66
C HIS A 117 -21.12 53.42 -36.11
N CYS A 118 -20.88 54.32 -37.08
CA CYS A 118 -19.52 54.65 -37.50
C CYS A 118 -18.76 55.37 -36.39
N LYS A 119 -19.38 56.31 -35.69
CA LYS A 119 -18.76 56.97 -34.52
C LYS A 119 -18.41 55.98 -33.41
N ALA A 120 -19.32 55.06 -33.11
CA ALA A 120 -19.08 54.01 -32.12
C ALA A 120 -17.96 53.06 -32.56
N LEU A 121 -17.90 52.70 -33.84
CA LEU A 121 -16.82 51.88 -34.40
C LEU A 121 -15.46 52.57 -34.31
N LEU A 122 -15.38 53.86 -34.68
CA LEU A 122 -14.14 54.65 -34.58
C LEU A 122 -13.71 54.84 -33.12
N SER A 123 -14.65 55.05 -32.21
CA SER A 123 -14.38 55.11 -30.77
C SER A 123 -13.82 53.78 -30.26
N ALA A 124 -14.46 52.65 -30.60
CA ALA A 124 -13.98 51.33 -30.20
C ALA A 124 -12.60 51.00 -30.82
N HIS A 125 -12.38 51.40 -32.08
CA HIS A 125 -11.08 51.32 -32.73
C HIS A 125 -10.02 52.07 -31.93
N ASP A 126 -10.28 53.33 -31.57
CA ASP A 126 -9.31 54.16 -30.84
C ASP A 126 -9.04 53.59 -29.44
N THR A 127 -10.06 53.12 -28.70
CA THR A 127 -9.88 52.43 -27.40
C THR A 127 -8.97 51.20 -27.52
N VAL A 128 -9.16 50.37 -28.56
CA VAL A 128 -8.33 49.18 -28.79
C VAL A 128 -6.92 49.57 -29.28
N ALA A 129 -6.83 50.55 -30.18
CA ALA A 129 -5.57 51.01 -30.75
C ALA A 129 -4.66 51.65 -29.70
N GLN A 130 -5.24 52.38 -28.74
CA GLN A 130 -4.55 53.00 -27.60
C GLN A 130 -4.28 52.02 -26.46
N LYS A 131 -4.74 50.76 -26.57
CA LYS A 131 -4.67 49.74 -25.51
C LYS A 131 -5.36 50.15 -24.20
N ASP A 132 -6.38 50.99 -24.27
CA ASP A 132 -7.20 51.43 -23.14
C ASP A 132 -8.22 50.36 -22.71
N PHE A 133 -7.77 49.10 -22.71
CA PHE A 133 -8.48 47.93 -22.21
C PHE A 133 -7.57 47.07 -21.33
N GLU A 134 -6.25 47.35 -21.30
CA GLU A 134 -5.36 46.73 -20.33
C GLU A 134 -5.69 47.29 -18.94
N PRO A 135 -5.68 46.46 -17.88
CA PRO A 135 -5.93 46.94 -16.54
C PRO A 135 -4.90 48.01 -16.17
N LEU A 136 -5.38 49.17 -15.71
CA LEU A 136 -4.53 50.24 -15.20
C LEU A 136 -3.74 49.70 -14.01
N LEU A 137 -2.46 49.39 -14.23
CA LEU A 137 -1.54 49.09 -13.16
C LEU A 137 -1.31 50.37 -12.34
N PRO A 138 -1.28 50.29 -11.00
CA PRO A 138 -0.86 51.42 -10.18
C PRO A 138 0.51 51.93 -10.66
N PRO A 139 0.75 53.26 -10.66
CA PRO A 139 2.06 53.79 -10.97
C PRO A 139 3.10 53.16 -10.05
N LEU A 140 4.20 52.68 -10.65
CA LEU A 140 5.35 52.21 -9.90
C LEU A 140 5.83 53.36 -8.99
N PRO A 141 6.09 53.12 -7.70
CA PRO A 141 6.68 54.14 -6.83
C PRO A 141 7.97 54.69 -7.44
N ASP A 142 8.22 56.00 -7.36
CA ASP A 142 9.43 56.61 -7.96
C ASP A 142 10.74 56.09 -7.33
N ASN A 143 10.68 55.52 -6.13
CA ASN A 143 11.80 54.95 -5.40
C ASN A 143 11.56 53.47 -5.13
N ILE A 144 11.54 52.63 -6.17
CA ILE A 144 11.74 51.19 -5.97
C ILE A 144 13.24 51.00 -5.74
N PRO A 145 13.68 50.52 -4.57
CA PRO A 145 15.08 50.16 -4.38
C PRO A 145 15.47 49.14 -5.46
N ASP A 146 16.60 49.32 -6.14
CA ASP A 146 17.11 48.33 -7.12
C ASP A 146 17.24 46.91 -6.53
N SER A 147 17.19 46.78 -5.21
CA SER A 147 17.22 45.53 -4.46
C SER A 147 15.85 44.90 -4.18
N GLU A 148 14.72 45.44 -4.66
CA GLU A 148 13.41 44.81 -4.45
C GLU A 148 13.31 43.52 -5.28
N GLU A 149 13.38 42.38 -4.59
CA GLU A 149 13.13 41.06 -5.16
C GLU A 149 11.69 40.97 -5.67
N ALA A 150 11.49 40.36 -6.85
CA ALA A 150 10.16 40.23 -7.44
C ALA A 150 9.23 39.42 -6.50
N MET A 151 8.21 40.08 -5.95
CA MET A 151 7.27 39.44 -5.03
C MET A 151 6.05 38.90 -5.76
N ARG A 152 5.54 37.76 -5.27
CA ARG A 152 4.31 37.11 -5.74
C ARG A 152 3.28 37.08 -4.63
N ILE A 153 2.05 37.47 -4.95
CA ILE A 153 0.91 37.34 -4.03
C ILE A 153 0.21 36.02 -4.33
N VAL A 154 0.04 35.19 -3.31
CA VAL A 154 -0.59 33.87 -3.39
C VAL A 154 -1.80 33.83 -2.47
N CYS A 155 -2.96 33.47 -3.00
CA CYS A 155 -4.19 33.33 -2.23
C CYS A 155 -4.55 31.85 -2.09
N LEU A 156 -4.71 31.37 -0.86
CA LEU A 156 -5.15 30.02 -0.54
C LEU A 156 -6.47 30.08 0.25
N VAL A 157 -7.47 29.33 -0.19
CA VAL A 157 -8.73 29.22 0.55
C VAL A 157 -8.55 28.21 1.68
N LYS A 158 -8.62 28.69 2.93
CA LYS A 158 -8.56 27.86 4.13
C LYS A 158 -9.87 27.09 4.29
N ASN A 159 -9.77 25.76 4.29
CA ASN A 159 -10.85 24.84 4.64
C ASN A 159 -10.53 24.18 6.00
N GLN A 160 -11.25 23.11 6.36
CA GLN A 160 -10.97 22.33 7.58
C GLN A 160 -9.77 21.36 7.44
N GLN A 161 -9.16 21.28 6.25
CA GLN A 161 -7.97 20.47 6.00
C GLN A 161 -6.71 21.32 6.26
N PRO A 162 -5.58 20.69 6.63
CA PRO A 162 -4.32 21.40 6.73
C PRO A 162 -3.92 21.99 5.37
N LEU A 163 -3.26 23.15 5.38
CA LEU A 163 -2.74 23.79 4.16
C LEU A 163 -1.77 22.86 3.42
N GLY A 164 -1.06 21.99 4.16
CA GLY A 164 -0.12 21.02 3.61
C GLY A 164 1.21 21.65 3.21
N ALA A 165 1.77 22.47 4.09
CA ALA A 165 3.15 22.92 4.01
C ALA A 165 3.70 23.12 5.42
N THR A 166 5.01 22.95 5.57
CA THR A 166 5.73 23.29 6.81
C THR A 166 6.58 24.53 6.57
N ILE A 167 6.75 25.34 7.62
CA ILE A 167 7.56 26.56 7.58
C ILE A 167 8.74 26.42 8.54
N LYS A 168 9.86 27.07 8.22
CA LYS A 168 11.05 27.13 9.07
C LYS A 168 11.62 28.53 9.07
N ARG A 169 12.30 28.90 10.16
CA ARG A 169 13.08 30.13 10.24
C ARG A 169 14.50 29.87 9.74
N HIS A 170 14.98 30.72 8.84
CA HIS A 170 16.34 30.65 8.34
C HIS A 170 17.30 31.15 9.43
N GLU A 171 18.34 30.37 9.75
CA GLU A 171 19.21 30.60 10.91
C GLU A 171 20.00 31.92 10.82
N ILE A 172 20.41 32.32 9.61
CA ILE A 172 21.30 33.47 9.42
C ILE A 172 20.50 34.76 9.19
N THR A 173 19.52 34.73 8.29
CA THR A 173 18.76 35.92 7.92
C THR A 173 17.56 36.16 8.84
N GLY A 174 17.11 35.14 9.57
CA GLY A 174 15.91 35.19 10.39
C GLY A 174 14.60 35.14 9.60
N ASP A 175 14.67 34.99 8.27
CA ASP A 175 13.51 34.95 7.38
C ASP A 175 12.68 33.67 7.56
N ILE A 176 11.37 33.77 7.36
CA ILE A 176 10.47 32.62 7.37
C ILE A 176 10.38 32.03 5.95
N LEU A 177 10.75 30.77 5.82
CA LEU A 177 10.77 30.04 4.54
C LEU A 177 9.79 28.88 4.56
N VAL A 178 9.20 28.56 3.42
CA VAL A 178 8.49 27.29 3.21
C VAL A 178 9.53 26.16 3.26
N ALA A 179 9.49 25.34 4.30
CA ALA A 179 10.44 24.25 4.49
C ALA A 179 10.13 23.07 3.57
N ARG A 180 8.86 22.66 3.52
CA ARG A 180 8.38 21.57 2.65
C ARG A 180 6.95 21.84 2.22
N VAL A 181 6.62 21.31 1.05
CA VAL A 181 5.24 21.16 0.59
C VAL A 181 4.82 19.71 0.84
N ILE A 182 3.65 19.53 1.44
CA ILE A 182 3.09 18.22 1.76
C ILE A 182 2.14 17.77 0.65
N HIS A 183 2.38 16.59 0.10
CA HIS A 183 1.62 16.03 -1.01
C HIS A 183 0.15 15.84 -0.63
N GLY A 184 -0.78 16.24 -1.50
CA GLY A 184 -2.23 16.20 -1.29
C GLY A 184 -2.78 17.38 -0.50
N GLY A 185 -1.92 18.28 -0.03
CA GLY A 185 -2.31 19.52 0.62
C GLY A 185 -2.91 20.55 -0.33
N LEU A 186 -3.52 21.59 0.24
CA LEU A 186 -4.01 22.75 -0.52
C LEU A 186 -2.89 23.48 -1.25
N VAL A 187 -1.71 23.57 -0.61
CA VAL A 187 -0.54 24.24 -1.17
C VAL A 187 -0.09 23.54 -2.46
N GLU A 188 0.09 22.22 -2.45
CA GLU A 188 0.46 21.46 -3.64
C GLU A 188 -0.62 21.59 -4.73
N ARG A 189 -1.90 21.40 -4.37
CA ARG A 189 -3.02 21.48 -5.32
C ARG A 189 -3.14 22.85 -6.00
N SER A 190 -2.77 23.92 -5.30
CA SER A 190 -2.71 25.26 -5.89
C SER A 190 -1.58 25.39 -6.91
N GLY A 191 -0.44 24.73 -6.67
CA GLY A 191 0.78 24.90 -7.45
C GLY A 191 1.38 26.31 -7.35
N LEU A 192 1.03 27.09 -6.32
CA LEU A 192 1.43 28.50 -6.20
C LEU A 192 2.54 28.77 -5.18
N LEU A 193 2.82 27.81 -4.28
CA LEU A 193 3.94 27.89 -3.34
C LEU A 193 4.82 26.65 -3.47
N TYR A 194 6.12 26.85 -3.32
CA TYR A 194 7.13 25.82 -3.39
C TYR A 194 8.03 25.83 -2.17
N ALA A 195 8.67 24.70 -1.89
CA ALA A 195 9.71 24.64 -0.85
C ALA A 195 10.87 25.58 -1.22
N GLY A 196 11.29 26.41 -0.27
CA GLY A 196 12.28 27.46 -0.46
C GLY A 196 11.70 28.87 -0.68
N ASP A 197 10.39 29.01 -0.97
CA ASP A 197 9.76 30.33 -1.07
C ASP A 197 9.88 31.09 0.27
N LYS A 198 10.27 32.36 0.21
CA LYS A 198 10.39 33.24 1.39
C LYS A 198 9.07 33.96 1.64
N LEU A 199 8.51 33.78 2.84
CA LEU A 199 7.30 34.45 3.28
C LEU A 199 7.66 35.84 3.80
N VAL A 200 7.03 36.88 3.23
CA VAL A 200 7.23 38.29 3.61
C VAL A 200 6.05 38.81 4.41
N GLU A 201 4.82 38.53 3.96
CA GLU A 201 3.59 38.92 4.65
C GLU A 201 2.56 37.78 4.63
N VAL A 202 1.77 37.70 5.70
CA VAL A 202 0.59 36.82 5.81
C VAL A 202 -0.61 37.68 6.19
N ASN A 203 -1.63 37.73 5.32
CA ASN A 203 -2.81 38.57 5.49
C ASN A 203 -2.50 40.04 5.80
N GLY A 204 -1.45 40.58 5.18
CA GLY A 204 -0.99 41.97 5.38
C GLY A 204 -0.18 42.20 6.66
N VAL A 205 0.10 41.16 7.44
CA VAL A 205 1.00 41.21 8.59
C VAL A 205 2.39 40.78 8.14
N SER A 206 3.40 41.64 8.32
CA SER A 206 4.80 41.28 8.05
C SER A 206 5.23 40.16 8.99
N VAL A 207 5.89 39.13 8.44
CA VAL A 207 6.43 38.00 9.22
C VAL A 207 7.91 38.16 9.57
N GLU A 208 8.52 39.29 9.20
CA GLU A 208 9.93 39.56 9.48
C GLU A 208 10.21 39.59 10.99
N GLY A 209 11.17 38.80 11.44
CA GLY A 209 11.55 38.68 12.85
C GLY A 209 10.60 37.86 13.72
N LEU A 210 9.47 37.39 13.21
CA LEU A 210 8.56 36.50 13.93
C LEU A 210 9.13 35.09 14.04
N ASP A 211 8.71 34.35 15.06
CA ASP A 211 8.96 32.91 15.15
C ASP A 211 7.88 32.12 14.41
N PRO A 212 8.19 30.91 13.90
CA PRO A 212 7.23 30.07 13.19
C PRO A 212 5.91 29.85 13.96
N GLU A 213 5.96 29.70 15.28
CA GLU A 213 4.77 29.54 16.14
C GLU A 213 3.84 30.77 16.09
N GLN A 214 4.42 31.98 16.04
CA GLN A 214 3.66 33.22 15.95
C GLN A 214 2.96 33.32 14.58
N VAL A 215 3.64 32.89 13.50
CA VAL A 215 3.05 32.82 12.15
C VAL A 215 1.91 31.79 12.11
N ILE A 216 2.09 30.63 12.74
CA ILE A 216 1.02 29.61 12.87
C ILE A 216 -0.18 30.19 13.62
N HIS A 217 0.04 30.99 14.67
CA HIS A 217 -1.05 31.65 15.40
C HIS A 217 -1.82 32.65 14.52
N ILE A 218 -1.14 33.46 13.71
CA ILE A 218 -1.77 34.36 12.72
C ILE A 218 -2.62 33.55 11.72
N LEU A 219 -2.07 32.44 11.21
CA LEU A 219 -2.78 31.55 10.29
C LEU A 219 -3.98 30.89 10.96
N ALA A 220 -3.88 30.50 12.23
CA ALA A 220 -4.96 29.89 13.00
C ALA A 220 -6.15 30.84 13.17
N MET A 221 -5.91 32.11 13.49
CA MET A 221 -6.96 33.13 13.63
C MET A 221 -7.60 33.57 12.32
N SER A 222 -6.94 33.30 11.19
CA SER A 222 -7.43 33.66 9.87
C SER A 222 -8.53 32.70 9.40
N CYS A 223 -9.59 33.23 8.77
CA CYS A 223 -10.68 32.45 8.18
C CYS A 223 -10.91 32.84 6.72
N GLY A 224 -11.46 31.91 5.92
CA GLY A 224 -11.71 32.15 4.49
C GLY A 224 -10.43 32.11 3.67
N THR A 225 -10.10 33.19 2.97
CA THR A 225 -8.92 33.23 2.09
C THR A 225 -7.72 33.79 2.84
N ILE A 226 -6.61 33.06 2.80
CA ILE A 226 -5.32 33.50 3.32
C ILE A 226 -4.49 34.00 2.15
N MET A 227 -3.95 35.19 2.29
CA MET A 227 -3.09 35.84 1.31
C MET A 227 -1.65 35.86 1.81
N PHE A 228 -0.75 35.32 1.00
CA PHE A 228 0.69 35.27 1.27
C PHE A 228 1.40 36.18 0.27
N LYS A 229 2.29 37.03 0.75
CA LYS A 229 3.24 37.77 -0.09
C LYS A 229 4.58 37.05 0.03
N VAL A 230 5.06 36.49 -1.07
CA VAL A 230 6.24 35.64 -1.08
C VAL A 230 7.26 36.09 -2.11
N ILE A 231 8.54 35.88 -1.81
CA ILE A 231 9.60 35.94 -2.81
C ILE A 231 9.79 34.49 -3.32
N PRO A 232 9.50 34.23 -4.60
CA PRO A 232 9.57 32.89 -5.16
C PRO A 232 11.01 32.41 -5.29
N VAL A 233 11.23 31.12 -5.06
CA VAL A 233 12.53 30.49 -5.29
C VAL A 233 12.88 30.47 -6.79
N SER A 234 14.14 30.75 -7.14
CA SER A 234 14.60 30.87 -8.53
C SER A 234 14.45 29.58 -9.35
N ALA A 235 14.44 28.42 -8.70
CA ALA A 235 14.29 27.11 -9.34
C ALA A 235 13.44 26.19 -8.45
N PRO A 236 12.12 26.08 -8.69
CA PRO A 236 11.27 25.15 -7.98
C PRO A 236 11.75 23.71 -8.18
N PRO A 237 11.76 22.87 -7.15
CA PRO A 237 12.10 21.46 -7.30
C PRO A 237 11.05 20.77 -8.17
N VAL A 238 11.48 20.06 -9.22
CA VAL A 238 10.58 19.25 -10.06
C VAL A 238 10.38 17.90 -9.37
N SER A 239 9.17 17.66 -8.86
CA SER A 239 8.80 16.33 -8.35
C SER A 239 8.59 15.37 -9.53
N SER A 240 9.47 14.38 -9.67
CA SER A 240 9.36 13.32 -10.69
C SER A 240 9.54 11.96 -10.03
N GLN A 241 8.50 11.44 -9.37
CA GLN A 241 8.63 10.19 -8.64
C GLN A 241 7.51 9.18 -8.90
N LYS A 242 7.94 7.92 -8.90
CA LYS A 242 7.11 6.73 -9.02
C LYS A 242 6.48 6.47 -7.65
N MET A 243 5.16 6.34 -7.62
CA MET A 243 4.44 5.91 -6.42
C MET A 243 4.83 4.47 -6.08
N VAL A 244 5.18 4.23 -4.83
CA VAL A 244 5.58 2.91 -4.31
C VAL A 244 4.69 2.57 -3.13
N TYR A 245 4.30 1.30 -2.99
CA TYR A 245 3.57 0.81 -1.83
C TYR A 245 4.49 -0.04 -0.98
N VAL A 246 4.45 0.17 0.33
CA VAL A 246 5.27 -0.57 1.28
C VAL A 246 4.41 -1.10 2.44
N ARG A 247 4.78 -2.26 2.96
CA ARG A 247 4.30 -2.79 4.23
C ARG A 247 5.25 -2.33 5.33
N ALA A 248 4.70 -1.74 6.38
CA ALA A 248 5.46 -1.38 7.57
C ALA A 248 5.84 -2.64 8.35
N MET A 249 7.13 -2.82 8.63
CA MET A 249 7.64 -3.98 9.39
C MET A 249 7.88 -3.65 10.86
N ILE A 250 7.64 -2.39 11.25
CA ILE A 250 7.78 -1.84 12.60
C ILE A 250 6.62 -0.88 12.90
N ASP A 251 6.44 -0.56 14.17
CA ASP A 251 5.57 0.53 14.62
C ASP A 251 6.34 1.86 14.56
N TYR A 252 5.61 2.97 14.35
CA TYR A 252 6.17 4.31 14.41
C TYR A 252 5.19 5.33 14.96
N TRP A 253 5.63 6.05 15.99
CA TRP A 253 4.89 7.13 16.64
C TRP A 253 5.69 8.44 16.52
N PRO A 254 5.23 9.42 15.72
CA PRO A 254 5.89 10.72 15.59
C PRO A 254 6.14 11.43 16.92
N GLN A 255 5.30 11.21 17.92
CA GLN A 255 5.40 11.80 19.26
C GLN A 255 6.60 11.28 20.06
N GLU A 256 7.09 10.08 19.73
CA GLU A 256 8.25 9.45 20.35
C GLU A 256 9.55 9.75 19.60
N ASP A 257 9.46 10.45 18.46
CA ASP A 257 10.60 10.77 17.61
C ASP A 257 11.05 12.23 17.80
N PRO A 258 12.17 12.50 18.50
CA PRO A 258 12.66 13.86 18.71
C PRO A 258 13.28 14.47 17.44
N ASP A 259 13.61 13.67 16.43
CA ASP A 259 14.25 14.14 15.20
C ASP A 259 13.22 14.60 14.15
N ILE A 260 11.92 14.41 14.40
CA ILE A 260 10.88 14.78 13.43
C ILE A 260 10.84 16.31 13.24
N PRO A 261 10.95 16.83 11.99
CA PRO A 261 10.98 18.26 11.75
C PRO A 261 9.70 18.99 12.18
N CYS A 262 8.56 18.30 12.10
CA CYS A 262 7.26 18.82 12.51
C CYS A 262 6.40 17.64 12.96
N MET A 263 6.16 17.54 14.27
CA MET A 263 5.40 16.46 14.88
C MET A 263 3.97 16.36 14.31
N ASP A 264 3.31 17.50 14.09
CA ASP A 264 1.93 17.57 13.55
C ASP A 264 1.82 17.08 12.11
N ALA A 265 2.93 17.14 11.36
CA ALA A 265 3.00 16.60 10.00
C ALA A 265 3.36 15.11 9.98
N GLY A 266 3.70 14.50 11.11
CA GLY A 266 4.09 13.10 11.20
C GLY A 266 2.91 12.14 10.96
N LEU A 267 3.14 11.07 10.20
CA LEU A 267 2.17 10.01 10.00
C LEU A 267 2.47 8.82 10.92
N PRO A 268 1.67 8.57 11.97
CA PRO A 268 1.80 7.35 12.76
C PRO A 268 1.36 6.13 11.96
N PHE A 269 2.07 5.02 12.10
CA PHE A 269 1.70 3.74 11.48
C PHE A 269 2.04 2.58 12.38
N LEU A 270 1.25 1.51 12.24
CA LEU A 270 1.48 0.25 12.93
C LEU A 270 2.18 -0.74 12.01
N LYS A 271 2.88 -1.66 12.63
CA LYS A 271 3.46 -2.83 11.99
C LYS A 271 2.36 -3.63 11.26
N GLY A 272 2.57 -3.87 9.97
CA GLY A 272 1.62 -4.49 9.06
C GLY A 272 0.81 -3.49 8.21
N ASP A 273 0.78 -2.20 8.57
CA ASP A 273 0.09 -1.18 7.77
C ASP A 273 0.68 -1.10 6.35
N ILE A 274 -0.21 -0.90 5.36
CA ILE A 274 0.20 -0.63 3.97
C ILE A 274 0.22 0.88 3.74
N LEU A 275 1.41 1.38 3.42
CA LEU A 275 1.70 2.78 3.18
C LEU A 275 1.95 3.02 1.70
N GLN A 276 1.33 4.07 1.16
CA GLN A 276 1.64 4.62 -0.15
C GLN A 276 2.70 5.69 0.01
N ILE A 277 3.91 5.45 -0.50
CA ILE A 277 5.00 6.42 -0.52
C ILE A 277 4.81 7.32 -1.75
N VAL A 278 4.69 8.62 -1.48
CA VAL A 278 4.43 9.64 -2.50
C VAL A 278 5.69 10.45 -2.81
N ASP A 279 6.57 10.63 -1.82
CA ASP A 279 7.82 11.41 -1.98
C ASP A 279 8.96 10.79 -1.17
N GLN A 280 10.08 10.55 -1.83
CA GLN A 280 11.35 10.04 -1.28
C GLN A 280 12.53 10.99 -1.55
N ASN A 281 12.28 12.24 -1.96
CA ASN A 281 13.32 13.21 -2.31
C ASN A 281 14.21 13.58 -1.12
N ASP A 282 13.68 13.57 0.10
CA ASP A 282 14.46 13.82 1.30
C ASP A 282 15.05 12.50 1.84
N ALA A 283 16.36 12.52 2.07
CA ALA A 283 17.14 11.35 2.47
C ALA A 283 16.81 10.83 3.87
N LEU A 284 16.22 11.65 4.74
CA LEU A 284 15.86 11.34 6.12
C LEU A 284 14.35 11.16 6.30
N TRP A 285 13.53 11.93 5.59
CA TRP A 285 12.08 12.00 5.78
C TRP A 285 11.31 11.82 4.48
N TRP A 286 10.50 10.78 4.40
CA TRP A 286 9.63 10.53 3.25
C TRP A 286 8.22 11.04 3.52
N GLN A 287 7.43 11.21 2.46
CA GLN A 287 6.00 11.48 2.56
C GLN A 287 5.19 10.27 2.14
N ALA A 288 4.25 9.88 3.00
CA ALA A 288 3.40 8.72 2.76
C ALA A 288 1.95 8.96 3.19
N ARG A 289 1.07 8.05 2.78
CA ARG A 289 -0.32 7.95 3.22
C ARG A 289 -0.65 6.51 3.57
N LYS A 290 -1.60 6.30 4.47
CA LYS A 290 -2.21 4.98 4.64
C LYS A 290 -3.16 4.71 3.48
N ILE A 291 -3.25 3.45 3.07
CA ILE A 291 -4.16 3.06 2.00
C ILE A 291 -5.65 3.29 2.33
N SER A 292 -6.01 3.31 3.61
CA SER A 292 -7.34 3.68 4.09
C SER A 292 -7.68 5.15 3.81
N ASP A 293 -6.67 6.02 3.74
CA ASP A 293 -6.81 7.47 3.89
C ASP A 293 -6.21 8.25 2.71
N LEU A 294 -6.45 7.77 1.48
CA LEU A 294 -5.86 8.35 0.27
C LEU A 294 -6.32 9.79 -0.04
N THR A 295 -7.46 10.22 0.52
CA THR A 295 -8.05 11.55 0.31
C THR A 295 -7.43 12.64 1.18
N ILE A 296 -6.70 12.24 2.23
CA ILE A 296 -6.04 13.14 3.18
C ILE A 296 -4.67 13.55 2.62
N CYS A 297 -4.12 14.66 3.10
CA CYS A 297 -2.72 14.99 2.82
C CYS A 297 -1.79 13.88 3.31
N ALA A 298 -0.63 13.76 2.66
CA ALA A 298 0.44 12.90 3.13
C ALA A 298 0.94 13.37 4.50
N GLY A 299 1.62 12.47 5.21
CA GLY A 299 2.39 12.83 6.39
C GLY A 299 3.83 12.36 6.27
N LEU A 300 4.67 12.90 7.12
CA LEU A 300 6.09 12.59 7.20
C LEU A 300 6.28 11.26 7.91
N ILE A 301 7.04 10.39 7.27
CA ILE A 301 7.55 9.15 7.87
C ILE A 301 9.08 9.16 7.75
N PRO A 302 9.79 8.49 8.66
CA PRO A 302 11.24 8.37 8.55
C PRO A 302 11.60 7.52 7.33
N SER A 303 12.68 7.88 6.64
CA SER A 303 13.21 7.10 5.54
C SER A 303 13.71 5.73 6.01
N ASN A 304 13.85 4.80 5.07
CA ASN A 304 14.46 3.49 5.34
C ASN A 304 15.88 3.64 5.94
N HIS A 305 16.67 4.61 5.46
CA HIS A 305 18.01 4.88 5.99
C HIS A 305 17.99 5.38 7.45
N LEU A 306 17.09 6.33 7.76
CA LEU A 306 16.94 6.88 9.11
C LEU A 306 16.53 5.80 10.12
N LEU A 307 15.53 4.98 9.77
CA LEU A 307 15.09 3.88 10.64
C LEU A 307 16.18 2.82 10.83
N LYS A 308 16.89 2.41 9.79
CA LYS A 308 18.03 1.47 9.91
C LYS A 308 19.16 2.02 10.77
N ARG A 309 19.38 3.34 10.76
CA ARG A 309 20.34 4.01 11.63
C ARG A 309 19.87 3.97 13.09
N LYS A 310 18.62 4.37 13.36
CA LYS A 310 18.03 4.34 14.72
C LYS A 310 17.97 2.93 15.29
N GLN A 311 17.64 1.93 14.47
CA GLN A 311 17.71 0.53 14.87
C GLN A 311 19.14 0.15 15.25
N ARG A 312 20.16 0.45 14.44
CA ARG A 312 21.54 0.16 14.84
C ARG A 312 21.95 0.85 16.14
N GLU A 313 21.52 2.09 16.36
CA GLU A 313 21.78 2.82 17.60
C GLU A 313 21.07 2.19 18.82
N PHE A 314 19.81 1.77 18.67
CA PHE A 314 19.01 1.15 19.73
C PHE A 314 19.42 -0.30 20.05
N TRP A 315 19.85 -1.07 19.04
CA TRP A 315 20.27 -2.47 19.20
C TRP A 315 21.57 -2.62 19.99
N TRP A 316 22.35 -1.55 20.19
CA TRP A 316 23.43 -1.55 21.19
C TRP A 316 22.92 -1.67 22.63
N SER A 317 21.60 -1.66 22.87
CA SER A 317 20.99 -1.73 24.21
C SER A 317 20.08 -2.96 24.46
N GLN A 318 19.91 -3.88 23.50
CA GLN A 318 19.02 -5.06 23.66
C GLN A 318 19.77 -6.40 23.56
N PRO A 319 19.33 -7.47 24.26
CA PRO A 319 19.92 -8.79 24.16
C PRO A 319 19.63 -9.42 22.79
N TYR A 320 20.71 -9.81 22.10
CA TYR A 320 20.73 -10.51 20.82
C TYR A 320 19.67 -11.62 20.70
N GLN A 321 18.87 -11.60 19.62
CA GLN A 321 18.11 -12.77 19.18
C GLN A 321 19.06 -13.77 18.50
N PRO A 322 19.15 -15.03 18.97
CA PRO A 322 20.07 -16.00 18.41
C PRO A 322 19.58 -16.50 17.05
N HIS A 323 20.45 -16.43 16.06
CA HIS A 323 20.28 -17.15 14.80
C HIS A 323 20.32 -18.67 15.06
N THR A 324 19.52 -19.45 14.33
CA THR A 324 19.45 -20.93 14.40
C THR A 324 20.66 -21.64 13.77
N CYS A 325 21.82 -20.99 13.75
CA CYS A 325 23.06 -21.56 13.23
C CYS A 325 23.69 -22.53 14.26
N LEU A 326 23.55 -23.83 14.00
CA LEU A 326 24.37 -24.99 14.39
C LEU A 326 25.56 -24.78 15.35
N LYS A 327 25.71 -25.71 16.31
CA LYS A 327 27.00 -26.36 16.65
C LYS A 327 26.79 -27.75 17.27
N SER A 328 27.50 -28.73 16.71
CA SER A 328 27.82 -30.02 17.34
C SER A 328 29.09 -29.81 18.16
N THR A 329 28.98 -29.86 19.49
CA THR A 329 30.16 -29.93 20.38
C THR A 329 30.21 -31.31 20.99
N ARG A 330 31.17 -32.08 20.51
CA ARG A 330 31.65 -33.37 21.01
C ARG A 330 31.78 -33.32 22.54
N ALA A 331 31.01 -34.17 23.21
CA ALA A 331 30.97 -34.35 24.64
C ALA A 331 32.37 -34.45 25.26
N LEU A 332 32.70 -33.51 26.14
CA LEU A 332 33.73 -33.68 27.16
C LEU A 332 33.04 -33.60 28.51
N SER A 333 33.12 -34.72 29.22
CA SER A 333 32.69 -34.95 30.59
C SER A 333 32.90 -33.74 31.49
N MET A 334 31.80 -33.16 31.98
CA MET A 334 31.81 -32.43 33.24
C MET A 334 30.64 -32.94 34.07
N GLU A 335 30.98 -33.22 35.32
CA GLU A 335 30.23 -34.00 36.29
C GLU A 335 28.89 -33.33 36.62
N GLU A 336 27.83 -34.13 36.55
CA GLU A 336 26.47 -33.75 36.88
C GLU A 336 26.32 -33.67 38.41
N GLU A 337 26.47 -32.49 39.00
CA GLU A 337 26.02 -32.23 40.37
C GLU A 337 24.67 -31.51 40.35
N ASP A 338 23.76 -32.00 41.20
CA ASP A 338 22.47 -31.42 41.61
C ASP A 338 21.29 -31.50 40.64
N SER A 339 20.98 -32.73 40.21
CA SER A 339 19.61 -33.07 39.76
C SER A 339 18.65 -33.04 40.95
N MET A 340 17.87 -31.96 41.06
CA MET A 340 16.79 -31.84 42.04
C MET A 340 15.80 -33.01 41.90
N LYS A 341 15.56 -33.70 43.02
CA LYS A 341 14.57 -34.75 43.22
C LYS A 341 13.21 -34.34 42.66
N ILE A 342 12.84 -34.89 41.51
CA ILE A 342 11.44 -34.99 41.08
C ILE A 342 10.90 -36.30 41.65
N ASP A 343 9.72 -36.22 42.25
CA ASP A 343 9.02 -37.30 42.96
C ASP A 343 8.80 -38.51 42.04
N GLU A 344 9.53 -39.61 42.28
CA GLU A 344 9.51 -40.87 41.52
C GLU A 344 8.09 -41.48 41.41
N LYS A 345 7.15 -41.04 42.26
CA LYS A 345 5.77 -41.50 42.22
C LYS A 345 5.01 -41.14 40.94
N CYS A 346 5.50 -40.20 40.13
CA CYS A 346 4.87 -39.82 38.86
C CYS A 346 5.38 -40.62 37.65
N VAL A 347 6.43 -41.44 37.78
CA VAL A 347 7.07 -42.09 36.62
C VAL A 347 6.67 -43.56 36.44
N GLU A 348 6.22 -44.23 37.50
CA GLU A 348 5.97 -45.69 37.48
C GLU A 348 4.61 -46.10 36.85
N ALA A 349 3.72 -45.17 36.52
CA ALA A 349 2.39 -45.53 35.99
C ALA A 349 2.31 -45.65 34.45
N ASP A 350 3.31 -45.17 33.71
CA ASP A 350 3.16 -44.93 32.26
C ASP A 350 3.90 -45.92 31.35
N GLU A 351 4.81 -46.78 31.85
CA GLU A 351 5.56 -47.70 30.97
C GLU A 351 4.80 -49.02 30.70
N GLU A 352 4.12 -49.63 31.68
CA GLU A 352 3.51 -50.96 31.47
C GLU A 352 2.09 -50.93 30.87
N THR A 353 1.36 -49.83 31.00
CA THR A 353 0.01 -49.70 30.39
C THR A 353 0.10 -49.47 28.87
N PHE A 354 1.28 -49.10 28.36
CA PHE A 354 1.41 -48.46 27.05
C PHE A 354 1.45 -49.41 25.84
N GLU A 355 1.96 -50.65 25.99
CA GLU A 355 1.92 -51.61 24.86
C GLU A 355 0.52 -52.22 24.66
N SER A 356 -0.34 -52.18 25.68
CA SER A 356 -1.64 -52.86 25.62
C SER A 356 -2.75 -52.00 24.99
N GLU A 357 -2.66 -50.67 25.07
CA GLU A 357 -3.71 -49.78 24.55
C GLU A 357 -3.52 -49.35 23.08
N GLU A 358 -2.33 -49.47 22.48
CA GLU A 358 -2.16 -49.24 21.02
C GLU A 358 -2.97 -50.27 20.19
N LEU A 359 -3.38 -51.39 20.79
CA LEU A 359 -4.25 -52.40 20.16
C LEU A 359 -5.75 -52.10 20.27
N ALA A 360 -6.18 -51.21 21.16
CA ALA A 360 -7.61 -51.07 21.50
C ALA A 360 -8.39 -50.09 20.62
N GLU A 361 -7.74 -49.15 19.93
CA GLU A 361 -8.46 -48.02 19.30
C GLU A 361 -8.53 -48.05 17.77
N ALA A 362 -8.50 -49.24 17.18
CA ALA A 362 -9.11 -49.47 15.86
C ALA A 362 -10.65 -49.32 15.86
N LYS A 363 -11.25 -48.58 16.81
CA LYS A 363 -12.71 -48.52 17.01
C LYS A 363 -13.36 -47.15 16.95
N ASP A 364 -12.60 -46.05 16.89
CA ASP A 364 -13.17 -44.72 16.59
C ASP A 364 -13.00 -44.32 15.12
N GLU A 365 -12.93 -45.33 14.24
CA GLU A 365 -13.22 -45.15 12.82
C GLU A 365 -14.72 -44.85 12.66
N PHE A 366 -15.04 -43.56 12.68
CA PHE A 366 -16.36 -42.98 12.50
C PHE A 366 -17.23 -43.78 11.53
N VAL A 367 -18.34 -44.31 12.03
CA VAL A 367 -19.37 -45.04 11.28
C VAL A 367 -20.06 -44.06 10.32
N GLY A 368 -19.48 -43.88 9.14
CA GLY A 368 -20.01 -43.10 8.04
C GLY A 368 -19.69 -43.82 6.73
N ASP A 369 -20.75 -44.16 6.00
CA ASP A 369 -20.72 -44.91 4.74
C ASP A 369 -19.85 -44.21 3.67
N GLY A 370 -18.87 -44.93 3.10
CA GLY A 370 -18.12 -44.51 1.90
C GLY A 370 -16.66 -44.07 2.11
N GLN A 371 -15.71 -44.90 1.62
CA GLN A 371 -14.28 -44.63 1.40
C GLN A 371 -13.51 -43.91 2.54
N LYS A 372 -12.70 -44.68 3.28
CA LYS A 372 -11.76 -44.16 4.28
C LYS A 372 -10.68 -43.27 3.62
N PHE A 373 -10.77 -41.96 3.81
CA PHE A 373 -9.76 -41.00 3.36
C PHE A 373 -8.69 -40.82 4.44
N PHE A 374 -7.43 -41.06 4.07
CA PHE A 374 -6.28 -40.77 4.93
C PHE A 374 -5.81 -39.34 4.70
N ILE A 375 -5.56 -38.58 5.77
CA ILE A 375 -5.09 -37.20 5.67
C ILE A 375 -3.61 -37.13 6.09
N ALA A 376 -2.73 -36.89 5.12
CA ALA A 376 -1.31 -36.66 5.36
C ALA A 376 -1.04 -35.31 6.05
N GLY A 377 0.19 -35.11 6.51
CA GLY A 377 0.66 -33.83 7.08
C GLY A 377 0.34 -33.60 8.55
N PHE A 378 -0.47 -34.46 9.18
CA PHE A 378 -0.68 -34.39 10.63
C PHE A 378 0.53 -34.97 11.37
N ARG A 379 1.31 -34.07 11.95
CA ARG A 379 2.44 -34.42 12.81
C ARG A 379 1.94 -34.75 14.21
N ARG A 380 2.04 -36.02 14.58
CA ARG A 380 1.88 -36.47 15.97
C ARG A 380 2.96 -35.82 16.87
N SER A 381 4.19 -35.80 16.37
CA SER A 381 5.37 -35.77 17.23
C SER A 381 6.01 -34.39 17.51
N MET A 382 5.75 -33.35 16.71
CA MET A 382 6.42 -32.04 16.89
C MET A 382 5.83 -31.20 18.02
N ARG A 383 4.61 -31.51 18.50
CA ARG A 383 4.02 -30.82 19.65
C ARG A 383 4.80 -31.04 20.95
N LEU A 384 5.50 -32.17 21.07
CA LEU A 384 6.27 -32.47 22.28
C LEU A 384 7.59 -31.68 22.34
N CYS A 385 8.10 -31.20 21.21
CA CYS A 385 9.23 -30.27 21.20
C CYS A 385 8.85 -28.91 21.81
N ARG A 386 7.57 -28.49 21.75
CA ARG A 386 7.11 -27.21 22.33
C ARG A 386 7.25 -27.15 23.86
N ARG A 387 7.21 -28.28 24.58
CA ARG A 387 7.27 -28.29 26.06
C ARG A 387 8.67 -28.42 26.66
N LYS A 388 9.71 -28.75 25.88
CA LYS A 388 11.03 -29.11 26.45
C LYS A 388 12.20 -28.15 26.18
N SER A 389 12.02 -27.03 25.50
CA SER A 389 13.13 -26.10 25.26
C SER A 389 13.28 -25.04 26.37
N HIS A 390 13.72 -25.46 27.56
CA HIS A 390 14.40 -24.58 28.52
C HIS A 390 15.93 -24.77 28.46
N PHE A 391 16.48 -25.10 27.28
CA PHE A 391 17.91 -25.21 27.08
C PHE A 391 18.55 -23.81 27.00
N SER A 392 18.99 -23.35 28.17
CA SER A 392 20.26 -22.68 28.45
C SER A 392 20.95 -21.96 27.27
N GLN A 393 20.97 -20.64 27.39
CA GLN A 393 21.82 -19.68 26.67
C GLN A 393 23.28 -20.15 26.58
N LEU A 394 23.77 -20.56 25.41
CA LEU A 394 25.20 -20.78 25.18
C LEU A 394 25.66 -20.18 23.83
N HIS A 395 26.28 -19.01 23.96
CA HIS A 395 27.46 -18.49 23.26
C HIS A 395 27.82 -18.93 21.80
N ALA A 396 27.91 -17.87 20.98
CA ALA A 396 29.06 -17.51 20.14
C ALA A 396 29.23 -18.10 18.72
N SER A 397 28.99 -17.16 17.78
CA SER A 397 29.76 -16.79 16.58
C SER A 397 30.03 -17.84 15.51
N LEU A 398 29.41 -17.61 14.34
CA LEU A 398 30.01 -17.71 13.00
C LEU A 398 29.14 -16.91 12.01
N CYS A 399 29.79 -16.08 11.21
CA CYS A 399 29.20 -15.12 10.27
C CYS A 399 28.87 -15.82 8.94
N CYS A 400 27.66 -15.65 8.39
CA CYS A 400 27.31 -16.16 7.07
C CYS A 400 27.52 -15.06 6.02
N SER A 401 28.27 -15.37 4.96
CA SER A 401 28.58 -14.45 3.86
C SER A 401 27.54 -14.45 2.72
N CYS A 402 26.38 -15.08 2.91
CA CYS A 402 25.30 -15.03 1.91
C CYS A 402 24.39 -13.83 2.16
N SER A 403 23.80 -13.28 1.09
CA SER A 403 22.97 -12.06 1.03
C SER A 403 21.63 -12.16 1.78
N CYS A 404 21.59 -12.85 2.93
CA CYS A 404 20.42 -13.03 3.78
C CYS A 404 20.02 -11.74 4.53
N TYR A 405 20.83 -10.69 4.44
CA TYR A 405 20.64 -9.42 5.14
C TYR A 405 19.45 -8.59 4.62
N SER A 406 18.89 -8.91 3.45
CA SER A 406 18.10 -7.91 2.72
C SER A 406 16.66 -7.72 3.20
N ALA A 407 16.02 -8.68 3.86
CA ALA A 407 14.60 -8.55 4.23
C ALA A 407 14.31 -8.59 5.74
N VAL A 408 15.06 -9.38 6.53
CA VAL A 408 14.67 -9.67 7.93
C VAL A 408 14.76 -8.43 8.86
N GLY A 409 15.54 -7.42 8.47
CA GLY A 409 15.71 -6.19 9.24
C GLY A 409 15.27 -4.91 8.53
N ALA A 410 14.61 -4.99 7.37
CA ALA A 410 14.17 -3.79 6.67
C ALA A 410 12.89 -3.23 7.36
N PRO A 411 12.85 -1.93 7.69
CA PRO A 411 11.67 -1.31 8.31
C PRO A 411 10.45 -1.24 7.38
N TYR A 412 10.69 -1.28 6.08
CA TYR A 412 9.68 -1.26 5.02
C TYR A 412 9.95 -2.39 4.04
N GLU A 413 8.90 -3.12 3.65
CA GLU A 413 8.92 -4.13 2.59
C GLU A 413 8.10 -3.61 1.40
N GLU A 414 8.67 -3.51 0.21
CA GLU A 414 7.93 -3.08 -0.98
C GLU A 414 6.88 -4.12 -1.38
N VAL A 415 5.66 -3.68 -1.65
CA VAL A 415 4.52 -4.54 -1.95
C VAL A 415 3.76 -4.09 -3.19
N VAL A 416 3.13 -5.05 -3.85
CA VAL A 416 2.27 -4.83 -5.02
C VAL A 416 0.95 -5.57 -4.88
N ARG A 417 -0.07 -5.09 -5.59
CA ARG A 417 -1.34 -5.80 -5.74
C ARG A 417 -1.14 -6.98 -6.68
N TYR A 418 -1.32 -8.17 -6.16
CA TYR A 418 -1.28 -9.43 -6.92
C TYR A 418 -2.64 -10.11 -6.86
N GLN A 419 -3.09 -10.58 -8.02
CA GLN A 419 -4.24 -11.46 -8.16
C GLN A 419 -3.79 -12.70 -8.93
N ARG A 420 -4.01 -13.87 -8.34
CA ARG A 420 -3.69 -15.16 -8.96
C ARG A 420 -4.56 -15.36 -10.20
N GLN A 421 -3.96 -15.74 -11.32
CA GLN A 421 -4.76 -16.14 -12.49
C GLN A 421 -5.31 -17.55 -12.30
N PRO A 422 -6.52 -17.87 -12.80
CA PRO A 422 -7.11 -19.19 -12.63
C PRO A 422 -6.20 -20.36 -13.05
N ALA A 423 -5.37 -20.16 -14.08
CA ALA A 423 -4.43 -21.15 -14.61
C ALA A 423 -3.14 -21.32 -13.80
N ASP A 424 -2.81 -20.38 -12.90
CA ASP A 424 -1.60 -20.45 -12.08
C ASP A 424 -1.80 -21.44 -10.92
N LYS A 425 -0.69 -21.96 -10.37
CA LYS A 425 -0.72 -22.80 -9.16
C LYS A 425 -1.38 -22.06 -8.00
N HIS A 426 -2.07 -22.82 -7.14
CA HIS A 426 -2.64 -22.28 -5.91
C HIS A 426 -1.56 -21.72 -5.00
N ARG A 427 -1.94 -20.71 -4.21
CA ARG A 427 -1.08 -20.18 -3.15
C ARG A 427 -1.07 -21.12 -1.95
N LEU A 428 0.08 -21.24 -1.29
CA LEU A 428 0.21 -21.97 -0.04
C LEU A 428 -0.62 -21.32 1.07
N ILE A 429 -1.45 -22.09 1.77
CA ILE A 429 -2.16 -21.61 2.96
C ILE A 429 -1.38 -22.04 4.20
N VAL A 430 -0.93 -21.05 4.97
CA VAL A 430 -0.19 -21.27 6.22
C VAL A 430 -1.08 -20.90 7.39
N LEU A 431 -1.31 -21.85 8.29
CA LEU A 431 -2.02 -21.61 9.54
C LEU A 431 -1.01 -21.46 10.68
N VAL A 432 -1.19 -20.41 11.49
CA VAL A 432 -0.32 -20.11 12.63
C VAL A 432 -1.19 -19.87 13.86
N GLY A 433 -0.79 -20.37 15.02
CA GLY A 433 -1.52 -20.12 16.26
C GLY A 433 -0.91 -20.80 17.47
N PRO A 434 -1.31 -20.37 18.68
CA PRO A 434 -0.80 -20.94 19.92
C PRO A 434 -1.24 -22.39 20.12
N SER A 435 -0.53 -23.09 21.01
CA SER A 435 -0.82 -24.49 21.33
C SER A 435 -2.27 -24.65 21.81
N GLY A 436 -2.97 -25.67 21.31
CA GLY A 436 -4.35 -25.94 21.70
C GLY A 436 -5.40 -25.03 21.06
N VAL A 437 -5.03 -23.98 20.31
CA VAL A 437 -6.03 -23.05 19.74
C VAL A 437 -6.97 -23.71 18.73
N GLY A 438 -6.58 -24.84 18.14
CA GLY A 438 -7.42 -25.60 17.20
C GLY A 438 -6.97 -25.54 15.73
N VAL A 439 -5.79 -25.00 15.43
CA VAL A 439 -5.20 -24.97 14.07
C VAL A 439 -5.28 -26.32 13.35
N ASN A 440 -4.86 -27.38 14.06
CA ASN A 440 -4.86 -28.73 13.49
C ASN A 440 -6.27 -29.29 13.29
N GLU A 441 -7.19 -28.99 14.21
CA GLU A 441 -8.58 -29.44 14.07
C GLU A 441 -9.25 -28.76 12.86
N LEU A 442 -9.05 -27.45 12.70
CA LEU A 442 -9.52 -26.69 11.56
C LEU A 442 -8.95 -27.24 10.25
N ARG A 443 -7.64 -27.51 10.19
CA ARG A 443 -7.01 -28.15 9.04
C ARG A 443 -7.64 -29.51 8.73
N ARG A 444 -7.88 -30.33 9.76
CA ARG A 444 -8.41 -31.70 9.61
C ARG A 444 -9.82 -31.67 9.07
N GLN A 445 -10.67 -30.82 9.63
CA GLN A 445 -12.04 -30.64 9.17
C GLN A 445 -12.07 -30.13 7.73
N LEU A 446 -11.24 -29.15 7.39
CA LEU A 446 -11.23 -28.58 6.05
C LEU A 446 -10.84 -29.61 4.97
N ILE A 447 -9.78 -30.39 5.22
CA ILE A 447 -9.37 -31.46 4.30
C ILE A 447 -10.39 -32.59 4.27
N GLY A 448 -10.94 -32.99 5.43
CA GLY A 448 -11.97 -34.03 5.49
C GLY A 448 -13.25 -33.65 4.75
N CYS A 449 -13.66 -32.38 4.82
CA CYS A 449 -14.84 -31.88 4.13
C CYS A 449 -14.64 -31.80 2.60
N ASN A 450 -13.42 -31.54 2.12
CA ASN A 450 -13.15 -31.46 0.68
C ASN A 450 -11.74 -31.98 0.31
N PRO A 451 -11.51 -33.30 0.35
CA PRO A 451 -10.20 -33.91 0.09
C PRO A 451 -9.75 -33.79 -1.37
N SER A 452 -10.68 -33.49 -2.29
CA SER A 452 -10.37 -33.23 -3.69
C SER A 452 -9.73 -31.86 -3.92
N CYS A 453 -10.00 -30.89 -3.03
CA CYS A 453 -9.55 -29.51 -3.15
C CYS A 453 -8.37 -29.19 -2.22
N PHE A 454 -8.39 -29.72 -0.99
CA PHE A 454 -7.39 -29.41 0.04
C PHE A 454 -6.54 -30.63 0.38
N GLN A 455 -5.25 -30.42 0.57
CA GLN A 455 -4.32 -31.46 1.02
C GLN A 455 -3.15 -30.84 1.79
N SER A 456 -2.55 -31.61 2.71
CA SER A 456 -1.30 -31.20 3.37
C SER A 456 -0.09 -31.83 2.69
N ALA A 457 1.06 -31.16 2.77
CA ALA A 457 2.33 -31.73 2.37
C ALA A 457 2.71 -32.95 3.23
N VAL A 458 3.23 -34.01 2.61
CA VAL A 458 3.71 -35.21 3.31
C VAL A 458 5.08 -34.89 3.94
N PRO A 459 5.20 -34.95 5.28
CA PRO A 459 6.44 -34.63 5.98
C PRO A 459 7.48 -35.75 5.80
N HIS A 460 8.74 -35.42 6.00
CA HIS A 460 9.85 -36.37 6.03
C HIS A 460 10.10 -36.80 7.47
N THR A 461 10.55 -38.05 7.66
CA THR A 461 11.05 -38.52 8.95
C THR A 461 12.25 -39.45 8.79
N THR A 462 13.14 -39.45 9.79
CA THR A 462 14.23 -40.43 9.90
C THR A 462 13.85 -41.66 10.71
N ARG A 463 12.61 -41.73 11.21
CA ARG A 463 12.06 -42.91 11.88
C ARG A 463 11.93 -44.06 10.87
N PHE A 464 12.08 -45.29 11.31
CA PHE A 464 11.71 -46.44 10.47
C PHE A 464 10.18 -46.55 10.32
N PRO A 465 9.66 -46.90 9.13
CA PRO A 465 8.24 -47.12 8.93
C PRO A 465 7.73 -48.29 9.80
N LYS A 466 6.54 -48.16 10.38
CA LYS A 466 5.82 -49.28 11.01
C LYS A 466 5.30 -50.23 9.93
N SER A 467 4.95 -51.45 10.32
CA SER A 467 4.49 -52.52 9.41
C SER A 467 3.28 -52.15 8.53
N TYR A 468 2.45 -51.20 8.96
CA TYR A 468 1.24 -50.74 8.26
C TYR A 468 1.40 -49.35 7.59
N GLU A 469 2.55 -48.70 7.73
CA GLU A 469 2.82 -47.39 7.13
C GLU A 469 3.42 -47.56 5.72
N MET A 470 3.17 -46.60 4.84
CA MET A 470 3.69 -46.61 3.46
C MET A 470 4.46 -45.33 3.17
N ASP A 471 5.59 -45.48 2.49
CA ASP A 471 6.40 -44.32 2.08
C ASP A 471 5.61 -43.39 1.15
N GLY A 472 5.62 -42.10 1.48
CA GLY A 472 4.85 -41.08 0.76
C GLY A 472 3.37 -40.99 1.13
N ARG A 473 2.85 -41.83 2.04
CA ARG A 473 1.50 -41.69 2.60
C ARG A 473 1.53 -40.94 3.93
N GLU A 474 2.08 -41.56 4.98
CA GLU A 474 2.19 -40.93 6.30
C GLU A 474 3.38 -39.96 6.36
N TYR A 475 4.54 -40.46 5.92
CA TYR A 475 5.80 -39.74 5.88
C TYR A 475 6.62 -40.19 4.66
N HIS A 476 7.56 -39.34 4.24
CA HIS A 476 8.71 -39.75 3.45
C HIS A 476 9.82 -40.23 4.40
N TYR A 477 10.10 -41.53 4.37
CA TYR A 477 11.07 -42.16 5.25
C TYR A 477 12.47 -42.07 4.64
N VAL A 478 13.31 -41.22 5.21
CA VAL A 478 14.65 -40.91 4.68
C VAL A 478 15.74 -41.18 5.70
N SER A 479 16.97 -41.47 5.25
CA SER A 479 18.10 -41.60 6.17
C SER A 479 18.40 -40.27 6.86
N ARG A 480 19.02 -40.31 8.04
CA ARG A 480 19.45 -39.10 8.76
C ARG A 480 20.37 -38.22 7.89
N GLU A 481 21.30 -38.84 7.16
CA GLU A 481 22.20 -38.15 6.22
C GLU A 481 21.43 -37.42 5.10
N THR A 482 20.39 -38.06 4.55
CA THR A 482 19.53 -37.45 3.52
C THR A 482 18.72 -36.29 4.08
N PHE A 483 18.16 -36.46 5.29
CA PHE A 483 17.40 -35.41 5.96
C PHE A 483 18.28 -34.20 6.27
N GLU A 484 19.48 -34.42 6.82
CA GLU A 484 20.45 -33.37 7.10
C GLU A 484 20.90 -32.67 5.79
N SER A 485 21.09 -33.40 4.70
CA SER A 485 21.38 -32.82 3.38
C SER A 485 20.26 -31.87 2.90
N LEU A 486 18.98 -32.23 3.09
CA LEU A 486 17.85 -31.37 2.77
C LEU A 486 17.83 -30.09 3.64
N MET A 487 18.21 -30.21 4.92
CA MET A 487 18.34 -29.07 5.82
C MET A 487 19.46 -28.12 5.38
N TYR A 488 20.66 -28.64 5.12
CA TYR A 488 21.81 -27.84 4.67
C TYR A 488 21.57 -27.18 3.31
N GLY A 489 20.76 -27.80 2.45
CA GLY A 489 20.33 -27.23 1.18
C GLY A 489 19.23 -26.17 1.29
N HIS A 490 18.80 -25.78 2.50
CA HIS A 490 17.65 -24.88 2.74
C HIS A 490 16.37 -25.35 2.03
N LYS A 491 16.19 -26.66 1.87
CA LYS A 491 15.02 -27.27 1.22
C LYS A 491 13.92 -27.68 2.20
N MET A 492 14.14 -27.47 3.49
CA MET A 492 13.19 -27.72 4.57
C MET A 492 12.56 -26.40 5.01
N LEU A 493 11.24 -26.31 4.99
CA LEU A 493 10.51 -25.15 5.51
C LEU A 493 10.57 -25.10 7.04
N GLU A 494 10.52 -26.27 7.65
CA GLU A 494 10.55 -26.48 9.10
C GLU A 494 11.07 -27.89 9.40
N TYR A 495 11.68 -28.06 10.58
CA TYR A 495 12.17 -29.34 11.06
C TYR A 495 12.31 -29.35 12.58
N GLY A 496 12.35 -30.55 13.17
CA GLY A 496 12.66 -30.76 14.59
C GLY A 496 12.91 -32.22 14.91
N GLU A 497 13.25 -32.48 16.17
CA GLU A 497 13.63 -33.81 16.64
C GLU A 497 12.67 -34.31 17.72
N TYR A 498 12.24 -35.56 17.60
CA TYR A 498 11.40 -36.22 18.57
C TYR A 498 11.76 -37.69 18.73
N LYS A 499 11.93 -38.13 19.99
CA LYS A 499 12.37 -39.49 20.34
C LYS A 499 13.59 -39.94 19.51
N GLY A 500 14.58 -39.06 19.35
CA GLY A 500 15.81 -39.33 18.59
C GLY A 500 15.69 -39.30 17.06
N HIS A 501 14.49 -39.07 16.51
CA HIS A 501 14.23 -39.05 15.08
C HIS A 501 13.90 -37.63 14.60
N LEU A 502 14.38 -37.27 13.42
CA LEU A 502 14.09 -35.98 12.80
C LEU A 502 12.77 -36.04 12.04
N TYR A 503 12.04 -34.93 12.05
CA TYR A 503 10.79 -34.70 11.33
C TYR A 503 10.82 -33.32 10.69
N GLY A 504 10.26 -33.16 9.50
CA GLY A 504 10.19 -31.84 8.86
C GLY A 504 9.43 -31.87 7.54
N THR A 505 9.10 -30.70 6.99
CA THR A 505 8.40 -30.58 5.72
C THR A 505 9.29 -29.88 4.72
N SER A 506 9.53 -30.53 3.59
CA SER A 506 10.34 -29.96 2.51
C SER A 506 9.51 -29.05 1.61
N VAL A 507 10.17 -28.09 0.98
CA VAL A 507 9.59 -27.22 -0.06
C VAL A 507 9.05 -28.08 -1.22
N ASN A 508 9.76 -29.16 -1.58
CA ASN A 508 9.34 -30.10 -2.61
C ASN A 508 8.04 -30.83 -2.25
N ALA A 509 7.85 -31.20 -0.98
CA ALA A 509 6.61 -31.84 -0.53
C ALA A 509 5.40 -30.90 -0.65
N VAL A 510 5.62 -29.59 -0.44
CA VAL A 510 4.59 -28.57 -0.69
C VAL A 510 4.31 -28.44 -2.18
N HIS A 511 5.35 -28.36 -3.01
CA HIS A 511 5.20 -28.30 -4.47
C HIS A 511 4.45 -29.51 -5.03
N ALA A 512 4.70 -30.73 -4.53
CA ALA A 512 3.97 -31.92 -4.96
C ALA A 512 2.45 -31.74 -4.85
N VAL A 513 1.96 -31.16 -3.73
CA VAL A 513 0.52 -30.90 -3.54
C VAL A 513 0.01 -29.79 -4.47
N LEU A 514 0.78 -28.71 -4.62
CA LEU A 514 0.40 -27.59 -5.50
C LEU A 514 0.40 -27.99 -6.98
N ASP A 515 1.30 -28.88 -7.38
CA ASP A 515 1.45 -29.40 -8.74
C ASP A 515 0.34 -30.38 -9.11
N GLU A 516 -0.26 -31.06 -8.12
CA GLU A 516 -1.50 -31.83 -8.27
C GLU A 516 -2.75 -30.93 -8.46
N GLY A 517 -2.60 -29.61 -8.45
CA GLY A 517 -3.71 -28.66 -8.60
C GLY A 517 -4.57 -28.51 -7.35
N LYS A 518 -4.06 -28.93 -6.18
CA LYS A 518 -4.75 -28.80 -4.89
C LYS A 518 -4.22 -27.61 -4.10
N ILE A 519 -5.04 -27.09 -3.20
CA ILE A 519 -4.63 -26.06 -2.24
C ILE A 519 -3.87 -26.76 -1.11
N CYS A 520 -2.57 -26.47 -1.00
CA CYS A 520 -1.74 -26.99 0.09
C CYS A 520 -2.02 -26.19 1.38
N ILE A 521 -2.37 -26.89 2.45
CA ILE A 521 -2.60 -26.30 3.78
C ILE A 521 -1.60 -26.89 4.78
N MET A 522 -0.87 -26.04 5.48
CA MET A 522 0.07 -26.49 6.52
C MET A 522 0.03 -25.60 7.76
N ASP A 523 0.43 -26.17 8.89
CA ASP A 523 0.69 -25.43 10.13
C ASP A 523 2.20 -25.16 10.24
N LEU A 524 2.57 -23.90 10.49
CA LEU A 524 3.96 -23.50 10.73
C LEU A 524 4.10 -22.84 12.09
N GLU A 525 5.28 -22.98 12.69
CA GLU A 525 5.66 -22.09 13.77
C GLU A 525 5.89 -20.66 13.24
N PRO A 526 5.62 -19.62 14.04
CA PRO A 526 5.78 -18.24 13.61
C PRO A 526 7.18 -17.92 13.06
N GLN A 527 8.24 -18.51 13.64
CA GLN A 527 9.61 -18.31 13.16
C GLN A 527 9.87 -18.85 11.74
N ASP A 528 9.09 -19.85 11.30
CA ASP A 528 9.30 -20.54 10.02
C ASP A 528 8.49 -19.89 8.87
N ILE A 529 7.62 -18.91 9.19
CA ILE A 529 6.83 -18.16 8.19
C ILE A 529 7.75 -17.57 7.11
N GLN A 530 8.88 -17.00 7.51
CA GLN A 530 9.80 -16.34 6.58
C GLN A 530 10.41 -17.33 5.57
N SER A 531 10.67 -18.58 5.98
CA SER A 531 11.16 -19.65 5.10
C SER A 531 10.14 -20.01 4.02
N ALA A 532 8.85 -19.90 4.33
CA ALA A 532 7.76 -20.12 3.37
C ALA A 532 7.50 -18.90 2.45
N ARG A 533 7.96 -17.69 2.81
CA ARG A 533 7.76 -16.43 2.08
C ARG A 533 8.63 -16.33 0.83
N THR A 534 8.40 -17.23 -0.13
CA THR A 534 9.10 -17.28 -1.41
C THR A 534 8.19 -16.90 -2.58
N ARG A 535 8.82 -16.49 -3.69
CA ARG A 535 8.14 -16.18 -4.95
C ARG A 535 7.30 -17.33 -5.46
N ASP A 536 7.72 -18.58 -5.26
CA ASP A 536 7.02 -19.74 -5.81
C ASP A 536 5.83 -20.16 -4.95
N LEU A 537 5.94 -20.06 -3.62
CA LEU A 537 4.88 -20.48 -2.70
C LEU A 537 3.82 -19.39 -2.47
N LYS A 538 4.21 -18.11 -2.54
CA LYS A 538 3.37 -16.93 -2.28
C LYS A 538 2.39 -17.16 -1.11
N PRO A 539 2.89 -17.50 0.09
CA PRO A 539 2.03 -17.97 1.17
C PRO A 539 0.96 -16.93 1.52
N TYR A 540 -0.20 -17.42 1.95
CA TYR A 540 -1.24 -16.65 2.61
C TYR A 540 -1.32 -17.10 4.06
N VAL A 541 -0.94 -16.22 4.99
CA VAL A 541 -0.75 -16.57 6.40
C VAL A 541 -1.99 -16.19 7.19
N ILE A 542 -2.65 -17.20 7.78
CA ILE A 542 -3.85 -17.04 8.58
C ILE A 542 -3.50 -17.32 10.04
N PHE A 543 -3.61 -16.29 10.87
CA PHE A 543 -3.43 -16.41 12.31
C PHE A 543 -4.73 -16.84 12.99
N ILE A 544 -4.71 -17.99 13.63
CA ILE A 544 -5.81 -18.53 14.42
C ILE A 544 -5.61 -18.06 15.87
N LYS A 545 -6.40 -17.07 16.25
CA LYS A 545 -6.36 -16.42 17.56
C LYS A 545 -7.31 -17.11 18.54
N PRO A 546 -6.92 -17.35 19.80
CA PRO A 546 -7.84 -17.79 20.83
C PRO A 546 -8.89 -16.69 21.11
N PRO A 547 -10.11 -17.06 21.55
CA PRO A 547 -11.05 -16.06 22.06
C PRO A 547 -10.55 -15.53 23.41
N ASN A 548 -11.19 -14.49 23.94
CA ASN A 548 -10.79 -13.94 25.24
C ASN A 548 -10.86 -15.01 26.34
N THR A 549 -10.07 -14.86 27.42
CA THR A 549 -10.01 -15.82 28.54
C THR A 549 -11.36 -16.17 29.14
N SER A 550 -12.28 -15.20 29.22
CA SER A 550 -13.63 -15.43 29.72
C SER A 550 -14.43 -16.35 28.80
N SER A 551 -14.41 -16.13 27.50
CA SER A 551 -15.05 -16.95 26.47
C SER A 551 -14.43 -18.34 26.43
N MET A 552 -13.11 -18.45 26.49
CA MET A 552 -12.40 -19.75 26.52
C MET A 552 -12.84 -20.62 27.70
N ARG A 553 -12.97 -20.03 28.90
CA ARG A 553 -13.47 -20.74 30.09
C ARG A 553 -14.88 -21.29 29.90
N HIS A 554 -15.67 -20.76 28.99
CA HIS A 554 -17.01 -21.27 28.68
C HIS A 554 -16.98 -22.27 27.51
N SER A 555 -16.38 -21.89 26.38
CA SER A 555 -16.36 -22.70 25.16
C SER A 555 -15.48 -23.95 25.28
N ARG A 556 -14.41 -23.89 26.08
CA ARG A 556 -13.43 -24.99 26.22
C ARG A 556 -13.57 -25.86 27.45
N LYS A 557 -14.53 -25.58 28.35
CA LYS A 557 -14.79 -26.42 29.55
C LYS A 557 -14.95 -27.91 29.23
N ASN A 558 -15.49 -28.21 28.04
CA ASN A 558 -15.71 -29.57 27.53
C ASN A 558 -14.84 -29.90 26.31
N ALA A 559 -14.02 -28.96 25.83
CA ALA A 559 -13.14 -29.19 24.68
C ALA A 559 -11.95 -30.04 25.13
N LYS A 560 -11.73 -31.16 24.43
CA LYS A 560 -10.64 -32.09 24.72
C LYS A 560 -9.35 -31.58 24.09
N ILE A 561 -8.25 -31.61 24.83
CA ILE A 561 -6.93 -31.39 24.24
C ILE A 561 -6.62 -32.62 23.36
N THR A 562 -6.48 -32.43 22.06
CA THR A 562 -6.00 -33.50 21.18
C THR A 562 -4.50 -33.72 21.43
N THR A 563 -4.14 -34.48 22.44
CA THR A 563 -2.81 -35.10 22.54
C THR A 563 -2.81 -36.44 21.80
N ASP A 564 -1.66 -36.92 21.33
CA ASP A 564 -1.54 -38.28 20.76
C ASP A 564 -1.83 -39.38 21.79
N TYR A 565 -1.81 -38.99 23.06
CA TYR A 565 -2.21 -39.80 24.19
C TYR A 565 -3.66 -39.38 24.49
N TYR A 566 -4.59 -40.32 24.50
CA TYR A 566 -6.01 -40.10 24.84
C TYR A 566 -6.20 -39.77 26.33
N VAL A 567 -5.40 -38.85 26.85
CA VAL A 567 -5.60 -38.28 28.17
C VAL A 567 -6.71 -37.25 28.00
N ASP A 568 -7.89 -37.56 28.55
CA ASP A 568 -9.04 -36.67 28.71
C ASP A 568 -8.67 -35.47 29.63
N MET A 569 -7.68 -34.68 29.22
CA MET A 569 -7.17 -33.56 29.98
C MET A 569 -7.96 -32.31 29.59
N LYS A 570 -8.73 -31.80 30.54
CA LYS A 570 -9.38 -30.50 30.43
C LYS A 570 -8.32 -29.40 30.50
N PHE A 571 -8.48 -28.33 29.73
CA PHE A 571 -7.65 -27.14 29.86
C PHE A 571 -7.74 -26.61 31.29
N LYS A 572 -6.59 -26.47 31.97
CA LYS A 572 -6.49 -25.72 33.22
C LYS A 572 -6.54 -24.23 32.91
N ASP A 573 -6.85 -23.42 33.92
CA ASP A 573 -6.80 -21.95 33.79
C ASP A 573 -5.39 -21.47 33.38
N GLU A 574 -4.33 -22.14 33.86
CA GLU A 574 -2.94 -21.90 33.44
C GLU A 574 -2.74 -22.12 31.94
N ASP A 575 -3.26 -23.23 31.38
CA ASP A 575 -3.15 -23.50 29.93
C ASP A 575 -3.89 -22.44 29.09
N LEU A 576 -5.02 -21.92 29.59
CA LEU A 576 -5.77 -20.86 28.90
C LEU A 576 -5.01 -19.51 28.93
N GLN A 577 -4.37 -19.21 30.06
CA GLN A 577 -3.55 -18.01 30.21
C GLN A 577 -2.30 -18.07 29.33
N GLU A 578 -1.58 -19.19 29.34
CA GLU A 578 -0.41 -19.42 28.46
C GLU A 578 -0.79 -19.28 26.99
N MET A 579 -1.95 -19.79 26.59
CA MET A 579 -2.44 -19.67 25.22
C MET A 579 -2.73 -18.22 24.83
N GLU A 580 -3.30 -17.39 25.72
CA GLU A 580 -3.51 -15.96 25.49
C GLU A 580 -2.19 -15.19 25.41
N GLU A 581 -1.25 -15.44 26.32
CA GLU A 581 0.07 -14.80 26.32
C GLU A 581 0.88 -15.16 25.06
N LEU A 582 0.85 -16.43 24.64
CA LEU A 582 1.47 -16.85 23.39
C LEU A 582 0.81 -16.18 22.18
N ALA A 583 -0.52 -16.01 22.18
CA ALA A 583 -1.20 -15.30 21.10
C ALA A 583 -0.74 -13.84 20.98
N GLN A 584 -0.71 -13.11 22.10
CA GLN A 584 -0.25 -11.72 22.15
C GLN A 584 1.22 -11.59 21.73
N LYS A 585 2.07 -12.53 22.15
CA LYS A 585 3.47 -12.62 21.73
C LYS A 585 3.59 -12.87 20.22
N MET A 586 2.77 -13.76 19.66
CA MET A 586 2.75 -14.03 18.22
C MET A 586 2.31 -12.82 17.41
N GLU A 587 1.26 -12.11 17.81
CA GLU A 587 0.80 -10.89 17.12
C GLU A 587 1.84 -9.77 17.17
N SER A 588 2.46 -9.52 18.33
CA SER A 588 3.49 -8.47 18.44
C SER A 588 4.74 -8.79 17.61
N GLN A 589 5.20 -10.05 17.63
CA GLN A 589 6.43 -10.44 16.95
C GLN A 589 6.25 -10.69 15.44
N PHE A 590 5.12 -11.26 15.02
CA PHE A 590 4.91 -11.76 13.66
C PHE A 590 3.66 -11.20 12.96
N GLY A 591 2.91 -10.29 13.60
CA GLY A 591 1.66 -9.72 13.08
C GLY A 591 1.77 -9.11 11.67
N GLN A 592 2.94 -8.58 11.29
CA GLN A 592 3.19 -8.05 9.95
C GLN A 592 3.09 -9.09 8.83
N PHE A 593 3.21 -10.38 9.17
CA PHE A 593 3.11 -11.47 8.22
C PHE A 593 1.71 -12.03 8.11
N PHE A 594 0.80 -11.70 9.03
CA PHE A 594 -0.55 -12.25 9.03
C PHE A 594 -1.42 -11.51 8.00
N ASP A 595 -1.86 -12.23 6.97
CA ASP A 595 -2.74 -11.67 5.96
C ASP A 595 -4.22 -11.72 6.40
N HIS A 596 -4.57 -12.61 7.32
CA HIS A 596 -5.89 -12.70 7.95
C HIS A 596 -5.80 -13.20 9.39
N VAL A 597 -6.67 -12.71 10.25
CA VAL A 597 -6.85 -13.22 11.63
C VAL A 597 -8.23 -13.84 11.79
N ILE A 598 -8.33 -15.02 12.39
CA ILE A 598 -9.59 -15.71 12.70
C ILE A 598 -9.60 -16.02 14.19
N VAL A 599 -10.66 -15.59 14.89
CA VAL A 599 -10.86 -15.92 16.31
C VAL A 599 -11.58 -17.26 16.41
N ASN A 600 -10.92 -18.27 16.97
CA ASN A 600 -11.50 -19.61 17.09
C ASN A 600 -12.26 -19.81 18.42
N ASP A 601 -13.45 -19.22 18.50
CA ASP A 601 -14.37 -19.46 19.62
C ASP A 601 -15.25 -20.69 19.42
N ASN A 602 -15.85 -20.80 18.22
CA ASN A 602 -16.59 -21.97 17.78
C ASN A 602 -15.90 -22.57 16.55
N LEU A 603 -15.58 -23.86 16.64
CA LEU A 603 -14.85 -24.58 15.60
C LEU A 603 -15.59 -24.60 14.25
N GLN A 604 -16.92 -24.70 14.25
CA GLN A 604 -17.72 -24.72 13.03
C GLN A 604 -17.73 -23.35 12.34
N ASP A 605 -17.89 -22.28 13.11
CA ASP A 605 -17.85 -20.91 12.59
C ASP A 605 -16.45 -20.54 12.09
N ALA A 606 -15.41 -20.92 12.84
CA ALA A 606 -14.02 -20.71 12.45
C ALA A 606 -13.66 -21.51 11.19
N CYS A 607 -14.21 -22.71 11.01
CA CYS A 607 -14.04 -23.50 9.78
C CYS A 607 -14.69 -22.80 8.57
N GLY A 608 -15.89 -22.24 8.73
CA GLY A 608 -16.55 -21.44 7.70
C GLY A 608 -15.77 -20.17 7.34
N GLN A 609 -15.27 -19.45 8.36
CA GLN A 609 -14.41 -18.28 8.16
C GLN A 609 -13.10 -18.65 7.46
N LEU A 610 -12.50 -19.79 7.82
CA LEU A 610 -11.28 -20.28 7.20
C LEU A 610 -11.48 -20.60 5.72
N LEU A 611 -12.59 -21.26 5.36
CA LEU A 611 -12.93 -21.52 3.96
C LEU A 611 -13.11 -20.21 3.18
N SER A 612 -13.81 -19.22 3.75
CA SER A 612 -13.96 -17.90 3.13
C SER A 612 -12.60 -17.19 2.96
N ALA A 613 -11.75 -17.20 3.98
CA ALA A 613 -10.42 -16.59 3.92
C ALA A 613 -9.54 -17.23 2.84
N ILE A 614 -9.60 -18.56 2.71
CA ILE A 614 -8.86 -19.29 1.66
C ILE A 614 -9.41 -18.96 0.28
N GLN A 615 -10.73 -18.87 0.09
CA GLN A 615 -11.29 -18.45 -1.19
C GLN A 615 -10.79 -17.05 -1.59
N LYS A 616 -10.83 -16.10 -0.66
CA LYS A 616 -10.26 -14.76 -0.87
C LYS A 616 -8.77 -14.78 -1.18
N ALA A 617 -8.00 -15.65 -0.51
CA ALA A 617 -6.58 -15.90 -0.77
C ALA A 617 -6.28 -16.25 -2.23
N GLN A 618 -7.19 -17.00 -2.86
CA GLN A 618 -7.01 -17.53 -4.21
C GLN A 618 -7.63 -16.66 -5.31
N GLU A 619 -8.65 -15.85 -5.00
CA GLU A 619 -9.47 -15.14 -5.99
C GLU A 619 -9.33 -13.60 -5.97
N GLU A 620 -9.08 -13.01 -4.78
CA GLU A 620 -9.07 -11.56 -4.61
C GLU A 620 -7.67 -10.94 -4.79
N LEU A 621 -7.64 -9.62 -5.00
CA LEU A 621 -6.42 -8.82 -5.05
C LEU A 621 -5.81 -8.66 -3.66
N GLN A 622 -4.52 -8.94 -3.54
CA GLN A 622 -3.81 -8.91 -2.26
C GLN A 622 -2.45 -8.23 -2.33
N TRP A 623 -2.00 -7.72 -1.19
CA TRP A 623 -0.67 -7.13 -1.05
C TRP A 623 0.37 -8.21 -0.84
N VAL A 624 1.20 -8.43 -1.86
CA VAL A 624 2.34 -9.35 -1.78
C VAL A 624 3.65 -8.57 -1.93
N PRO A 625 4.78 -9.08 -1.41
CA PRO A 625 6.09 -8.50 -1.69
C PRO A 625 6.33 -8.35 -3.18
N GLU A 626 6.84 -7.18 -3.59
CA GLU A 626 7.15 -6.87 -4.99
C GLU A 626 8.10 -7.91 -5.59
N ALA A 627 9.08 -8.35 -4.80
CA ALA A 627 10.04 -9.40 -5.15
C ALA A 627 9.40 -10.75 -5.60
N TRP A 628 8.12 -10.98 -5.31
CA TRP A 628 7.41 -12.19 -5.76
C TRP A 628 6.81 -12.06 -7.16
N VAL A 629 6.65 -10.84 -7.67
CA VAL A 629 5.96 -10.57 -8.94
C VAL A 629 6.92 -10.01 -9.98
N SER A 630 7.95 -9.27 -9.57
CA SER A 630 8.93 -8.70 -10.48
C SER A 630 9.53 -9.77 -11.40
N PRO A 631 9.60 -9.53 -12.72
CA PRO A 631 10.42 -10.37 -13.58
C PRO A 631 11.85 -10.29 -13.04
N ASP A 632 12.53 -11.43 -12.96
CA ASP A 632 13.97 -11.41 -12.69
C ASP A 632 14.56 -10.54 -13.80
N THR A 633 15.05 -9.37 -13.40
CA THR A 633 15.88 -8.59 -14.31
C THR A 633 17.11 -9.46 -14.44
N GLU A 634 17.20 -10.24 -15.52
CA GLU A 634 18.38 -11.01 -15.87
C GLU A 634 19.58 -10.06 -15.70
N SER A 635 20.38 -10.35 -14.68
CA SER A 635 21.59 -9.62 -14.31
C SER A 635 22.79 -10.51 -14.61
#